data_AF-A0A8C6UG71-F1
#
_entry.id   AF-A0A8C6UG71-F1
#
_cell.length_a   1.000
_cell.length_b   1.000
_cell.length_c   1.000
_cell.angle_alpha   90.00
_cell.angle_beta   90.00
_cell.angle_gamma   90.00
#
_symmetry.space_group_name_H-M   'P 1'
#
loop_
_entity.id
_entity.type
_entity.pdbx_description
1 polymer ?
#
loop_
_entity_poly.entity_id
_entity_poly.type
_entity_poly.pdbx_seq_one_letter_code
_entity_poly.pdbx_strand_id
1 'polypeptide(L)'
;MIPPEILPSSRCVKTLSLIRCTCDSRGNPGPSLLWELSGGRVNHSALTPITEEQVSSVRARSTITLHALDRGMPSLVCHSVNALGTDSLVYNVSSSHAQLGRVTKLDGHFNGYL
;
A
#
# COMPACT_ATOMS: atom_id res chain seq x y z
N MET A 1 11.72 17.54 9.34
CA MET A 1 10.57 16.63 9.19
C MET A 1 10.40 16.33 7.69
N ILE A 2 10.00 15.11 7.33
CA ILE A 2 9.93 14.63 5.94
C ILE A 2 8.53 14.02 5.71
N PRO A 3 7.81 14.39 4.63
CA PRO A 3 6.56 13.74 4.24
C PRO A 3 6.74 12.22 4.03
N PRO A 4 5.67 11.44 4.13
CA PRO A 4 5.78 10.01 3.94
C PRO A 4 6.03 9.70 2.46
N GLU A 5 6.81 8.65 2.20
CA GLU A 5 7.11 8.15 0.86
C GLU A 5 7.06 6.63 0.86
N ILE A 6 6.28 6.04 -0.04
CA ILE A 6 6.16 4.59 -0.19
C ILE A 6 7.30 4.09 -1.07
N LEU A 7 8.16 3.25 -0.49
CA LEU A 7 9.40 2.76 -1.07
C LEU A 7 9.17 1.72 -2.18
N PRO A 8 10.04 1.67 -3.22
CA PRO A 8 9.94 0.70 -4.31
C PRO A 8 9.97 -0.77 -3.90
N SER A 9 10.40 -1.10 -2.67
CA SER A 9 10.33 -2.46 -2.14
C SER A 9 8.89 -2.95 -1.91
N SER A 10 7.92 -2.03 -1.91
CA SER A 10 6.49 -2.32 -1.83
C SER A 10 6.02 -3.08 -3.06
N ARG A 11 5.44 -4.26 -2.83
CA ARG A 11 5.02 -5.17 -3.90
C ARG A 11 3.93 -6.11 -3.43
N CYS A 12 3.21 -6.69 -4.39
CA CYS A 12 2.32 -7.81 -4.16
C CYS A 12 2.88 -9.07 -4.83
N VAL A 13 2.60 -10.21 -4.22
CA VAL A 13 2.87 -11.55 -4.75
C VAL A 13 1.57 -12.32 -4.72
N LYS A 14 1.17 -12.85 -5.88
CA LYS A 14 0.00 -13.73 -6.03
C LYS A 14 0.46 -15.18 -6.06
N THR A 15 -0.16 -16.03 -5.24
CA THR A 15 -0.09 -17.49 -5.30
C THR A 15 -1.44 -18.04 -5.78
N LEU A 16 -1.62 -19.37 -5.77
CA LEU A 16 -2.85 -20.01 -6.28
C LEU A 16 -4.13 -19.51 -5.59
N SER A 17 -4.12 -19.40 -4.25
CA SER A 17 -5.32 -19.06 -3.46
C SER A 17 -5.18 -17.77 -2.65
N LEU A 18 -3.99 -17.16 -2.62
CA LEU A 18 -3.70 -16.00 -1.79
C LEU A 18 -2.95 -14.91 -2.57
N ILE A 19 -3.13 -13.68 -2.13
CA ILE A 19 -2.40 -12.51 -2.56
C ILE A 19 -1.81 -11.89 -1.30
N ARG A 20 -0.49 -11.75 -1.28
CA ARG A 20 0.24 -11.12 -0.18
C ARG A 20 0.88 -9.83 -0.69
N CYS A 21 0.49 -8.71 -0.10
CA CYS A 21 0.99 -7.39 -0.45
C CYS A 21 1.76 -6.79 0.71
N THR A 22 2.88 -6.16 0.40
CA THR A 22 3.73 -5.47 1.35
C THR A 22 3.87 -4.01 0.92
N CYS A 23 3.68 -3.12 1.87
CA CYS A 23 3.89 -1.68 1.74
C CYS A 23 5.00 -1.26 2.70
N ASP A 24 6.10 -0.77 2.15
CA ASP A 24 7.21 -0.17 2.87
C ASP A 24 7.12 1.33 2.72
N SER A 25 7.23 2.08 3.82
CA SER A 25 7.30 3.53 3.74
C SER A 25 8.32 4.11 4.71
N ARG A 26 8.86 5.26 4.35
CA ARG A 26 9.68 6.10 5.21
C ARG A 26 9.06 7.47 5.40
N GLY A 27 9.38 8.14 6.50
CA GLY A 27 8.94 9.49 6.81
C GLY A 27 9.51 9.93 8.15
N ASN A 28 9.49 11.24 8.45
CA ASN A 28 9.88 11.72 9.77
C ASN A 28 8.95 12.86 10.22
N PRO A 29 7.99 12.63 11.14
CA PRO A 29 7.82 11.42 11.96
C PRO A 29 7.52 10.16 11.14
N GLY A 30 7.86 8.98 11.70
CA GLY A 30 7.59 7.68 11.06
C GLY A 30 6.12 7.52 10.66
N PRO A 31 5.84 6.96 9.48
CA PRO A 31 4.48 6.90 8.96
C PRO A 31 3.64 5.79 9.61
N SER A 32 2.33 5.97 9.58
CA SER A 32 1.34 4.91 9.78
C SER A 32 0.86 4.40 8.42
N LEU A 33 0.62 3.09 8.32
CA LEU A 33 0.24 2.45 7.06
C LEU A 33 -1.19 1.93 7.08
N LEU A 34 -1.98 2.30 6.08
CA LEU A 34 -3.39 1.96 5.96
C LEU A 34 -3.66 1.23 4.64
N TRP A 35 -4.60 0.29 4.68
CA TRP A 35 -5.05 -0.43 3.49
C TRP A 35 -6.47 -0.05 3.12
N GLU A 36 -6.68 0.19 1.84
CA GLU A 36 -7.99 0.38 1.22
C GLU A 36 -8.21 -0.70 0.15
N LEU A 37 -9.38 -1.32 0.17
CA LEU A 37 -9.80 -2.35 -0.77
C LEU A 37 -11.13 -1.94 -1.40
N SER A 38 -11.15 -1.81 -2.74
CA SER A 38 -12.35 -1.38 -3.48
C SER A 38 -12.94 -0.04 -2.99
N GLY A 39 -12.11 0.90 -2.56
CA GLY A 39 -12.57 2.19 -2.02
C GLY A 39 -12.93 2.19 -0.52
N GLY A 40 -12.86 1.04 0.15
CA GLY A 40 -13.17 0.89 1.57
C GLY A 40 -11.95 0.60 2.43
N ARG A 41 -11.82 1.26 3.58
CA ARG A 41 -10.74 0.96 4.55
C ARG A 41 -10.87 -0.46 5.06
N VAL A 42 -9.75 -1.19 5.06
CA VAL A 42 -9.69 -2.57 5.56
C VAL A 42 -9.15 -2.59 6.98
N ASN A 43 -9.85 -3.33 7.85
CA ASN A 43 -9.38 -3.61 9.20
C ASN A 43 -8.84 -5.04 9.28
N HIS A 44 -7.99 -5.27 10.27
CA HIS A 44 -7.48 -6.61 10.57
C HIS A 44 -8.65 -7.55 10.87
N SER A 45 -8.69 -8.70 10.19
CA SER A 45 -9.63 -9.78 10.49
C SER A 45 -8.97 -11.13 10.23
N ALA A 46 -9.59 -12.23 10.68
CA ALA A 46 -9.11 -13.58 10.37
C ALA A 46 -9.10 -13.87 8.85
N LEU A 47 -9.99 -13.23 8.09
CA LEU A 47 -10.10 -13.36 6.62
C LEU A 47 -9.17 -12.40 5.87
N THR A 48 -8.74 -11.32 6.53
CA THR A 48 -7.85 -10.28 5.98
C THR A 48 -6.77 -9.93 7.00
N PRO A 49 -5.78 -10.83 7.23
CA PRO A 49 -4.72 -10.57 8.19
C PRO A 49 -3.87 -9.38 7.73
N ILE A 50 -3.65 -8.43 8.64
CA ILE A 50 -2.82 -7.24 8.44
C ILE A 50 -1.77 -7.17 9.54
N THR A 51 -0.50 -7.11 9.17
CA THR A 51 0.61 -6.94 10.13
C THR A 51 1.36 -5.66 9.82
N GLU A 52 1.39 -4.72 10.75
CA GLU A 52 2.18 -3.49 10.66
C GLU A 52 3.32 -3.52 11.68
N GLU A 53 4.51 -3.18 11.22
CA GLU A 53 5.75 -3.18 11.97
C GLU A 53 6.46 -1.83 11.78
N GLN A 54 6.87 -1.21 12.89
CA GLN A 54 7.79 -0.08 12.85
C GLN A 54 9.22 -0.62 12.78
N VAL A 55 9.78 -0.62 11.57
CA VAL A 55 11.15 -1.08 11.30
C VAL A 55 12.17 -0.14 11.97
N SER A 56 11.84 1.14 12.06
CA SER A 56 12.57 2.14 12.85
C SER A 56 11.64 3.32 13.16
N SER A 57 12.13 4.34 13.88
CA SER A 57 11.37 5.57 14.16
C SER A 57 10.96 6.37 12.92
N VAL A 58 11.55 6.07 11.75
CA VAL A 58 11.32 6.76 10.49
C VAL A 58 10.85 5.82 9.36
N ARG A 59 10.61 4.54 9.67
CA ARG A 59 10.28 3.52 8.66
C ARG A 59 9.26 2.53 9.19
N ALA A 60 8.18 2.36 8.44
CA ALA A 60 7.14 1.39 8.70
C ALA A 60 7.02 0.38 7.55
N ARG A 61 6.54 -0.81 7.89
CA ARG A 61 6.17 -1.85 6.92
C ARG A 61 4.83 -2.44 7.31
N SER A 62 3.92 -2.55 6.36
CA SER A 62 2.64 -3.24 6.54
C SER A 62 2.49 -4.33 5.50
N THR A 63 1.93 -5.47 5.92
CA THR A 63 1.60 -6.57 5.03
C THR A 63 0.14 -6.95 5.19
N ILE A 64 -0.57 -7.07 4.08
CA ILE A 64 -1.94 -7.61 4.01
C ILE A 64 -1.96 -8.91 3.21
N THR A 65 -2.74 -9.88 3.68
CA THR A 65 -3.02 -11.13 2.94
C THR A 65 -4.50 -11.22 2.61
N LEU A 66 -4.81 -11.55 1.35
CA LEU A 66 -6.15 -11.60 0.79
C LEU A 66 -6.33 -12.91 0.01
N HIS A 67 -7.56 -13.39 -0.09
CA HIS A 67 -7.87 -14.54 -0.94
C HIS A 67 -7.83 -14.14 -2.42
N ALA A 68 -7.16 -14.94 -3.24
CA ALA A 68 -7.18 -14.77 -4.69
C ALA A 68 -8.59 -15.07 -5.21
N LEU A 69 -9.19 -14.09 -5.89
CA LEU A 69 -10.46 -14.28 -6.58
C LEU A 69 -10.19 -14.63 -8.05
N ASP A 70 -10.96 -15.56 -8.60
CA ASP A 70 -10.87 -15.97 -10.01
C ASP A 70 -11.17 -14.81 -10.97
N ARG A 71 -11.96 -13.83 -10.52
CA ARG A 71 -12.35 -12.63 -11.30
C ARG A 71 -11.34 -11.48 -11.23
N GLY A 72 -10.10 -11.76 -10.83
CA GLY A 72 -9.07 -10.73 -10.65
C GLY A 72 -9.13 -10.07 -9.27
N MET A 73 -8.08 -9.34 -8.92
CA MET A 73 -7.99 -8.69 -7.62
C MET A 73 -8.71 -7.33 -7.66
N PRO A 74 -9.57 -7.02 -6.68
CA PRO A 74 -10.05 -5.66 -6.46
C PRO A 74 -8.90 -4.65 -6.29
N SER A 75 -9.14 -3.38 -6.59
CA SER A 75 -8.16 -2.32 -6.38
C SER A 75 -7.74 -2.29 -4.91
N LEU A 76 -6.45 -2.54 -4.65
CA LEU A 76 -5.84 -2.46 -3.33
C LEU A 76 -4.92 -1.25 -3.31
N VAL A 77 -5.08 -0.39 -2.31
CA VAL A 77 -4.28 0.81 -2.12
C VAL A 77 -3.62 0.76 -0.74
N CYS A 78 -2.33 1.08 -0.70
CA CYS A 78 -1.64 1.41 0.55
C CYS A 78 -1.56 2.92 0.68
N HIS A 79 -1.95 3.45 1.83
CA HIS A 79 -1.73 4.84 2.21
C HIS A 79 -0.68 4.91 3.31
N SER A 80 0.32 5.76 3.10
CA SER A 80 1.31 6.10 4.10
C SER A 80 1.07 7.52 4.60
N VAL A 81 0.86 7.67 5.90
CA VAL A 81 0.40 8.92 6.50
C VAL A 81 1.34 9.34 7.63
N ASN A 82 1.71 10.61 7.65
CA ASN A 82 2.29 11.25 8.83
C ASN A 82 1.77 12.69 8.98
N ALA A 83 2.27 13.43 9.97
CA ALA A 83 1.83 14.80 10.26
C ALA A 83 2.07 15.81 9.10
N LEU A 84 2.87 15.46 8.10
CA LEU A 84 3.19 16.34 6.97
C LEU A 84 2.44 15.99 5.68
N GLY A 85 1.76 14.84 5.60
CA GLY A 85 1.01 14.49 4.39
C GLY A 85 0.71 13.00 4.26
N THR A 86 0.39 12.62 3.02
CA THR A 86 0.04 11.26 2.63
C THR A 86 0.67 10.94 1.28
N ASP A 87 1.17 9.71 1.14
CA ASP A 87 1.56 9.10 -0.13
C ASP A 87 0.74 7.82 -0.33
N SER A 88 0.36 7.53 -1.58
CA SER A 88 -0.56 6.44 -1.90
C SER A 88 -0.06 5.59 -3.07
N LEU A 89 -0.13 4.27 -2.89
CA LEU A 89 0.28 3.29 -3.89
C LEU A 89 -0.87 2.35 -4.22
N VAL A 90 -1.25 2.32 -5.50
CA VAL A 90 -2.23 1.36 -6.04
C VAL A 90 -1.50 0.13 -6.58
N TYR A 91 -1.99 -1.06 -6.21
CA TYR A 91 -1.49 -2.34 -6.70
C TYR A 91 -2.40 -2.89 -7.80
N ASN A 92 -1.85 -3.05 -9.01
CA ASN A 92 -2.55 -3.67 -10.13
C ASN A 92 -2.20 -5.16 -10.23
N VAL A 93 -3.14 -6.04 -9.88
CA VAL A 93 -2.96 -7.49 -9.99
C VAL A 93 -3.64 -8.02 -11.25
N SER A 94 -2.88 -8.15 -12.34
CA SER A 94 -3.33 -8.94 -13.49
C SER A 94 -3.06 -10.44 -13.25
N SER A 95 -3.78 -11.30 -13.98
CA SER A 95 -3.76 -12.76 -13.83
C SER A 95 -2.46 -13.47 -14.20
N SER A 96 -1.47 -12.75 -14.73
CA SER A 96 -0.15 -13.32 -15.07
C SER A 96 0.79 -13.27 -13.86
N HIS A 97 1.44 -14.40 -13.55
CA HIS A 97 2.36 -14.72 -12.45
C HIS A 97 3.60 -13.79 -12.22
N ALA A 98 3.56 -12.53 -12.65
CA ALA A 98 4.69 -11.61 -12.58
C ALA A 98 4.55 -10.66 -11.38
N GLN A 99 5.69 -10.31 -10.79
CA GLN A 99 5.81 -9.25 -9.78
C GLN A 99 4.96 -8.05 -10.18
N LEU A 100 4.11 -7.59 -9.26
CA LEU A 100 3.09 -6.61 -9.58
C LEU A 100 3.66 -5.20 -9.69
N GLY A 101 3.33 -4.51 -10.78
CA GLY A 101 3.72 -3.14 -11.04
C GLY A 101 3.04 -2.15 -10.10
N ARG A 102 3.82 -1.17 -9.64
CA ARG A 102 3.37 -0.03 -8.84
C ARG A 102 2.69 1.01 -9.73
N VAL A 103 1.53 1.53 -9.33
CA VAL A 103 0.98 2.78 -9.86
C VAL A 103 0.91 3.80 -8.73
N THR A 104 1.76 4.82 -8.80
CA THR A 104 1.74 5.94 -7.85
C THR A 104 0.57 6.86 -8.22
N LYS A 105 -0.30 7.14 -7.27
CA LYS A 105 -1.29 8.21 -7.43
C LYS A 105 -0.58 9.51 -7.08
N LEU A 106 -0.24 10.31 -8.09
CA LEU A 106 0.21 11.68 -7.87
C LEU A 106 -1.02 12.48 -7.43
N ASP A 107 -1.12 12.79 -6.15
CA ASP A 107 -2.10 13.77 -5.68
C ASP A 107 -1.68 15.14 -6.26
N GLY A 108 -2.36 15.53 -7.34
CA GLY A 108 -2.08 16.75 -8.08
C GLY A 108 -2.37 17.99 -7.23
N HIS A 109 -1.32 18.68 -6.82
CA HIS A 109 -1.38 20.11 -6.56
C HIS A 109 -0.86 20.83 -7.82
N PHE A 110 -1.77 21.11 -8.76
CA PHE A 110 -1.49 22.05 -9.84
C PHE A 110 -1.39 23.45 -9.24
N ASN A 111 -0.18 23.92 -8.97
CA ASN A 111 0.06 25.37 -8.89
C ASN A 111 0.11 25.88 -10.33
N GLY A 112 -1.05 26.30 -10.85
CA GLY A 112 -1.09 27.17 -12.01
C GLY A 112 -0.56 28.55 -11.60
N TYR A 113 0.65 28.88 -12.04
CA TYR A 113 1.09 30.27 -12.14
C TYR A 113 0.79 30.74 -13.56
N LEU A 114 -0.14 31.70 -13.65
CA LEU A 114 -0.19 32.69 -14.72
C LEU A 114 0.95 33.69 -14.53
#